data_AF-A0A373ZT27-F1
#
_entry.id   AF-A0A373ZT27-F1
#
_cell.length_a   1.000
_cell.length_b   1.000
_cell.length_c   1.000
_cell.angle_alpha   90.00
_cell.angle_beta   90.00
_cell.angle_gamma   90.00
#
_symmetry.space_group_name_H-M   'P 1'
#
loop_
_entity.id
_entity.type
_entity.pdbx_description
1 polymer ?
#
loop_
_entity_poly.entity_id
_entity_poly.type
_entity_poly.pdbx_seq_one_letter_code
_entity_poly.pdbx_strand_id
1 'polypeptide(L)'
;MTLSLKILWAVKILLTLRKAAEAGVPPMKSSELLAACVAPHADTYMYRRALRELVAKTDFVTCDIQSSRTTYEWNPDVRPSLYDLVIRLEGGIHETSNAFWSYENTYTMQPLHKVNKRYDALTREYLSSIYVDELDSPALSERSRAKLPHMNLQTTEHAEQHT
;
A
#
# COMPACT_ATOMS: atom_id res chain seq x y z
N MET A 1 -1.48 -1.13 -12.04
CA MET A 1 -1.19 -1.70 -10.72
C MET A 1 -2.47 -1.77 -9.90
N THR A 2 -2.75 -2.92 -9.31
CA THR A 2 -3.66 -3.02 -8.16
C THR A 2 -2.80 -3.18 -6.91
N LEU A 3 -3.09 -2.45 -5.83
CA LEU A 3 -2.45 -2.72 -4.54
C LEU A 3 -2.83 -4.13 -4.13
N SER A 4 -1.87 -4.98 -3.78
CA SER A 4 -2.22 -6.33 -3.38
C SER A 4 -2.99 -6.34 -2.06
N LEU A 5 -3.71 -7.43 -1.83
CA LEU A 5 -4.38 -7.67 -0.56
C LEU A 5 -3.40 -7.61 0.62
N LYS A 6 -2.12 -7.95 0.42
CA LYS A 6 -1.09 -7.86 1.47
C LYS A 6 -0.84 -6.41 1.89
N ILE A 7 -0.75 -5.50 0.92
CA ILE A 7 -0.55 -4.07 1.16
C ILE A 7 -1.76 -3.47 1.89
N LEU A 8 -2.98 -3.83 1.47
CA LEU A 8 -4.19 -3.38 2.15
C LEU A 8 -4.24 -3.82 3.62
N TRP A 9 -3.88 -5.08 3.90
CA TRP A 9 -3.79 -5.57 5.28
C TRP A 9 -2.69 -4.88 6.08
N ALA A 10 -1.53 -4.65 5.47
CA ALA A 10 -0.44 -3.95 6.14
C ALA A 10 -0.83 -2.51 6.51
N VAL A 11 -1.47 -1.76 5.60
CA VAL A 11 -2.01 -0.42 5.90
C VAL A 11 -3.00 -0.49 7.07
N LYS A 12 -3.94 -1.43 7.05
CA LYS A 12 -4.95 -1.55 8.13
C LYS A 12 -4.31 -1.81 9.51
N ILE A 13 -3.30 -2.68 9.55
CA ILE A 13 -2.53 -2.98 10.78
C ILE A 13 -1.83 -1.72 11.29
N LEU A 14 -1.11 -1.03 10.42
CA LEU A 14 -0.36 0.17 10.75
C LEU A 14 -1.25 1.29 11.28
N LEU A 15 -2.38 1.56 10.61
CA LEU A 15 -3.36 2.55 11.06
C LEU A 15 -3.95 2.22 12.44
N THR A 16 -4.20 0.92 12.70
CA THR A 16 -4.72 0.47 14.00
C THR A 16 -3.71 0.69 15.12
N LEU A 17 -2.45 0.31 14.90
CA LEU A 17 -1.37 0.51 15.87
C LEU A 17 -1.11 1.99 16.13
N ARG A 18 -1.13 2.81 15.08
CA ARG A 18 -0.97 4.25 15.22
C ARG A 18 -2.10 4.87 16.06
N LYS A 19 -3.35 4.53 15.79
CA LYS A 19 -4.50 5.03 16.59
C LYS A 19 -4.38 4.63 18.06
N ALA A 20 -3.91 3.41 18.33
CA ALA A 20 -3.64 2.97 19.69
C ALA A 20 -2.53 3.81 20.35
N ALA A 21 -1.43 4.05 19.65
CA ALA A 21 -0.32 4.89 20.12
C ALA A 21 -0.75 6.34 20.38
N GLU A 22 -1.53 6.95 19.46
CA GLU A 22 -2.08 8.31 19.62
C GLU A 22 -3.05 8.41 20.80
N ALA A 23 -3.79 7.34 21.11
CA ALA A 23 -4.66 7.25 22.27
C ALA A 23 -3.90 6.96 23.59
N GLY A 24 -2.57 6.84 23.56
CA GLY A 24 -1.75 6.51 24.73
C GLY A 24 -1.96 5.09 25.24
N VAL A 25 -2.47 4.18 24.40
CA VAL A 25 -2.66 2.77 24.74
C VAL A 25 -1.29 2.07 24.74
N PRO A 26 -0.99 1.23 25.74
CA PRO A 26 0.27 0.47 25.76
C PRO A 26 0.38 -0.48 24.55
N PRO A 27 1.59 -1.00 24.25
CA PRO A 27 1.83 -1.94 23.16
C PRO A 27 0.79 -3.06 23.12
N MET A 28 0.13 -3.22 21.97
CA MET A 28 -1.02 -4.11 21.83
C MET A 28 -0.59 -5.57 21.81
N LYS A 29 -1.29 -6.43 22.55
CA LYS A 29 -1.05 -7.88 22.45
C LYS A 29 -1.51 -8.42 21.10
N SER A 30 -0.92 -9.52 20.64
CA SER A 30 -1.31 -10.17 19.38
C SER A 30 -2.82 -10.44 19.25
N SER A 31 -3.51 -10.81 20.34
CA SER A 31 -4.96 -11.05 20.33
C SER A 31 -5.78 -9.77 20.23
N GLU A 32 -5.32 -8.70 20.88
CA GLU A 32 -5.96 -7.38 20.86
C GLU A 32 -5.86 -6.76 19.47
N LEU A 33 -4.67 -6.82 18.86
CA LEU A 33 -4.44 -6.33 17.49
C LEU A 33 -5.26 -7.12 16.47
N LEU A 34 -5.37 -8.45 16.64
CA LEU A 34 -6.20 -9.29 15.77
C LEU A 34 -7.67 -8.88 15.85
N ALA A 35 -8.21 -8.71 17.06
CA ALA A 35 -9.59 -8.32 17.29
C ALA A 35 -9.91 -6.91 16.74
N ALA A 36 -8.95 -5.98 16.82
CA ALA A 36 -9.11 -4.64 16.25
C ALA A 36 -9.07 -4.62 14.71
N CYS A 37 -8.28 -5.51 14.10
CA CYS A 37 -8.09 -5.55 12.65
C CYS A 37 -9.07 -6.45 11.90
N VAL A 38 -9.59 -7.51 12.52
CA VAL A 38 -10.30 -8.60 11.82
C VAL A 38 -11.67 -8.82 12.44
N ALA A 39 -12.71 -8.91 11.61
CA ALA A 39 -14.06 -9.21 12.06
C ALA A 39 -14.13 -10.62 12.68
N PRO A 40 -15.04 -10.86 13.66
CA PRO A 40 -15.28 -12.21 14.16
C PRO A 40 -15.59 -13.15 12.97
N HIS A 41 -14.87 -14.26 12.88
CA HIS A 41 -14.99 -15.30 11.84
C HIS A 41 -14.37 -14.99 10.45
N ALA A 42 -13.73 -13.84 10.25
CA ALA A 42 -13.02 -13.59 8.99
C ALA A 42 -11.70 -14.39 8.90
N ASP A 43 -11.28 -14.72 7.68
CA ASP A 43 -10.01 -15.40 7.43
C ASP A 43 -8.84 -14.53 7.94
N THR A 44 -8.04 -15.13 8.82
CA THR A 44 -6.90 -14.47 9.48
C THR A 44 -5.58 -14.74 8.77
N TYR A 45 -5.55 -15.60 7.74
CA TYR A 45 -4.32 -16.00 7.06
C TYR A 45 -3.57 -14.79 6.51
N MET A 46 -4.24 -13.94 5.72
CA MET A 46 -3.62 -12.78 5.10
C MET A 46 -3.20 -11.73 6.12
N TYR A 47 -3.99 -11.51 7.17
CA TYR A 47 -3.62 -10.65 8.30
C TYR A 47 -2.32 -11.14 8.97
N ARG A 48 -2.25 -12.42 9.36
CA ARG A 48 -1.07 -12.99 10.03
C ARG A 48 0.16 -12.95 9.13
N ARG A 49 -0.01 -13.17 7.83
CA ARG A 49 1.07 -13.08 6.86
C ARG A 49 1.58 -11.65 6.73
N ALA A 50 0.69 -10.67 6.57
CA ALA A 50 1.07 -9.26 6.49
C ALA A 50 1.77 -8.78 7.76
N LEU A 51 1.27 -9.13 8.95
CA LEU A 51 1.89 -8.77 10.22
C LEU A 51 3.32 -9.34 10.36
N ARG A 52 3.51 -10.62 10.03
CA ARG A 52 4.85 -11.24 10.05
C ARG A 52 5.80 -10.57 9.08
N GLU A 53 5.36 -10.28 7.86
CA GLU A 53 6.21 -9.63 6.86
C GLU A 53 6.51 -8.17 7.22
N LEU A 54 5.57 -7.44 7.84
CA LEU A 54 5.82 -6.10 8.38
C LEU A 54 6.94 -6.14 9.41
N VAL A 55 6.80 -6.95 10.46
CA VAL A 55 7.80 -7.04 11.54
C VAL A 55 9.15 -7.55 11.02
N ALA A 56 9.16 -8.44 10.03
CA ALA A 56 10.41 -9.02 9.52
C ALA A 56 11.13 -8.14 8.49
N LYS A 57 10.42 -7.29 7.73
CA LYS A 57 10.98 -6.55 6.58
C LYS A 57 10.97 -5.03 6.76
N THR A 58 10.30 -4.53 7.79
CA THR A 58 10.19 -3.10 8.06
C THR A 58 10.48 -2.78 9.51
N ASP A 59 10.81 -1.51 9.74
CA ASP A 59 11.01 -0.85 11.03
C ASP A 59 9.76 -0.07 11.47
N PHE A 60 8.63 -0.26 10.77
CA PHE A 60 7.39 0.49 11.01
C PHE A 60 6.63 0.02 12.26
N VAL A 61 6.88 -1.22 12.68
CA VAL A 61 6.25 -1.85 13.84
C VAL A 61 7.34 -2.41 14.74
N THR A 62 7.36 -1.97 16.00
CA THR A 62 8.19 -2.60 17.03
C THR A 62 7.49 -3.84 17.55
N CYS A 63 8.23 -4.94 17.64
CA CYS A 63 7.73 -6.22 18.15
C CYS A 63 8.60 -6.62 19.33
N ASP A 64 7.99 -6.67 20.52
CA ASP A 64 8.66 -7.16 21.73
C ASP A 64 8.12 -8.54 22.10
N ILE A 65 9.03 -9.48 22.35
CA ILE A 65 8.73 -10.88 22.69
C ILE A 65 9.29 -11.14 24.08
N GLN A 66 8.41 -11.12 25.08
CA GLN A 66 8.75 -11.41 26.46
C GLN A 66 8.05 -12.69 26.94
N SER A 67 8.81 -13.75 27.18
CA SER A 67 8.41 -14.93 27.97
C SER A 67 6.95 -15.40 27.75
N SER A 68 6.55 -15.63 26.49
CA SER A 68 5.20 -16.04 26.00
C SER A 68 4.23 -14.93 25.56
N ARG A 69 4.57 -13.65 25.70
CA ARG A 69 3.76 -12.53 25.23
C ARG A 69 4.47 -11.81 24.08
N THR A 70 3.72 -11.59 23.00
CA THR A 70 4.15 -10.76 21.87
C THR A 70 3.28 -9.50 21.84
N THR A 71 3.94 -8.36 21.91
CA THR A 71 3.32 -7.04 21.83
C THR A 71 3.82 -6.30 20.60
N TYR A 72 2.92 -5.54 19.98
CA TYR A 72 3.18 -4.77 18.79
C TYR A 72 2.88 -3.30 19.06
N GLU A 73 3.75 -2.42 18.58
CA GLU A 73 3.59 -0.98 18.71
C GLU A 73 4.02 -0.27 17.42
N TRP A 74 3.38 0.86 17.13
CA TRP A 74 3.75 1.73 16.02
C TRP A 74 5.07 2.43 16.34
N ASN A 75 6.03 2.42 15.41
CA ASN A 75 7.27 3.15 15.58
C ASN A 75 7.07 4.65 15.26
N PRO A 76 7.14 5.57 16.25
CA PRO A 76 6.90 6.99 16.02
C PRO A 76 8.02 7.68 15.22
N ASP A 77 9.21 7.07 15.17
CA ASP A 77 10.37 7.65 14.49
C ASP A 77 10.30 7.51 12.96
N VAL A 78 9.37 6.68 12.46
CA VAL A 78 9.26 6.36 11.04
C VAL A 78 7.90 6.81 10.49
N ARG A 79 7.94 7.49 9.34
CA ARG A 79 6.74 7.94 8.62
C ARG A 79 6.70 7.31 7.23
N PRO A 80 6.23 6.05 7.10
CA PRO A 80 6.27 5.32 5.83
C PRO A 80 5.29 5.88 4.80
N SER A 81 5.76 6.00 3.56
CA SER A 81 4.90 6.20 2.40
C SER A 81 4.29 4.87 1.92
N LEU A 82 3.24 4.94 1.09
CA LEU A 82 2.71 3.76 0.40
C LEU A 82 3.77 3.11 -0.50
N TYR A 83 4.68 3.90 -1.07
CA TYR A 83 5.76 3.35 -1.88
C TYR A 83 6.74 2.52 -1.04
N ASP A 84 7.10 3.01 0.15
CA ASP A 84 7.99 2.29 1.08
C ASP A 84 7.38 0.94 1.49
N LEU A 85 6.07 0.91 1.71
CA LEU A 85 5.34 -0.31 2.04
C LEU A 85 5.37 -1.31 0.88
N VAL A 86 5.09 -0.86 -0.34
CA VAL A 86 5.10 -1.70 -1.55
C VAL A 86 6.47 -2.29 -1.79
N ILE A 87 7.52 -1.48 -1.75
CA ILE A 87 8.87 -1.96 -2.06
C ILE A 87 9.40 -2.94 -1.01
N ARG A 88 9.10 -2.73 0.27
CA ARG A 88 9.56 -3.62 1.36
C ARG A 88 8.76 -4.92 1.44
N LEU A 89 7.44 -4.90 1.21
CA LEU A 89 6.60 -6.09 1.41
C LEU A 89 6.43 -6.96 0.16
N GLU A 90 6.52 -6.38 -1.02
CA GLU A 90 6.32 -7.12 -2.28
C GLU A 90 7.63 -7.43 -2.99
N GLY A 91 8.72 -6.73 -2.65
CA GLY A 91 9.86 -6.60 -3.56
C GLY A 91 9.37 -5.75 -4.74
N GLY A 92 9.96 -4.57 -4.93
CA GLY A 92 9.42 -3.61 -5.89
C GLY A 92 9.17 -4.23 -7.27
N ILE A 93 8.25 -3.64 -8.04
CA ILE A 93 7.92 -3.97 -9.46
C ILE A 93 9.21 -4.18 -10.31
N HIS A 94 10.30 -3.54 -9.90
CA HIS A 94 11.62 -3.64 -10.51
C HIS A 94 12.18 -5.07 -10.54
N GLU A 95 11.93 -5.93 -9.56
CA GLU A 95 12.54 -7.27 -9.54
C GLU A 95 12.01 -8.17 -10.67
N THR A 96 10.70 -8.14 -10.93
CA THR A 96 10.08 -8.90 -12.01
C THR A 96 10.27 -8.26 -13.38
N SER A 97 10.28 -6.92 -13.46
CA SER A 97 10.55 -6.22 -14.72
C SER A 97 12.03 -6.34 -15.15
N ASN A 98 12.97 -6.33 -14.21
CA ASN A 98 14.40 -6.48 -14.50
C ASN A 98 14.73 -7.85 -15.12
N ALA A 99 13.99 -8.91 -14.78
CA ALA A 99 14.17 -10.23 -15.39
C ALA A 99 13.76 -10.25 -16.87
N PHE A 100 12.81 -9.40 -17.27
CA PHE A 100 12.33 -9.30 -18.65
C PHE A 100 13.24 -8.41 -19.53
N TRP A 101 13.74 -7.30 -18.98
CA TRP A 101 14.57 -6.33 -19.70
C TRP A 101 16.04 -6.77 -19.83
N SER A 102 16.29 -7.85 -20.57
CA SER A 102 17.63 -8.20 -21.02
C SER A 102 18.22 -7.11 -21.92
N TYR A 103 19.53 -7.15 -22.16
CA TYR A 103 20.20 -6.22 -23.09
C TYR A 103 19.54 -6.24 -24.48
N GLU A 104 19.29 -7.44 -25.00
CA GLU A 104 18.64 -7.66 -26.30
C GLU A 104 17.19 -7.16 -26.33
N ASN A 105 16.41 -7.44 -25.28
CA ASN A 105 15.03 -6.98 -25.16
C ASN A 105 14.92 -5.47 -25.03
N THR A 106 15.86 -4.84 -24.31
CA THR A 106 15.90 -3.38 -24.15
C THR A 106 16.17 -2.69 -25.49
N TYR A 107 17.04 -3.27 -26.32
CA TYR A 107 17.37 -2.72 -27.62
C TYR A 107 16.23 -2.91 -28.64
N THR A 108 15.68 -4.11 -28.74
CA THR A 108 14.63 -4.45 -29.70
C THR A 108 13.28 -3.82 -29.36
N MET A 109 12.97 -3.66 -28.06
CA MET A 109 11.70 -3.11 -27.58
C MET A 109 11.85 -1.74 -26.91
N GLN A 110 12.80 -0.93 -27.38
CA GLN A 110 13.13 0.37 -26.80
C GLN A 110 11.90 1.30 -26.58
N PRO A 111 10.90 1.38 -27.49
CA PRO A 111 9.70 2.19 -27.25
C PRO A 111 8.90 1.71 -26.03
N LEU A 112 8.70 0.39 -25.90
CA LEU A 112 7.98 -0.21 -24.79
C LEU A 112 8.73 -0.04 -23.47
N HIS A 113 10.05 -0.25 -23.48
CA HIS A 113 10.91 -0.03 -22.32
C HIS A 113 10.83 1.43 -21.83
N LYS A 114 10.81 2.41 -22.75
CA LYS A 114 10.67 3.84 -22.41
C LYS A 114 9.30 4.15 -21.79
N VAL A 115 8.22 3.57 -22.31
CA VAL A 115 6.87 3.71 -21.74
C VAL A 115 6.82 3.10 -20.34
N ASN A 116 7.36 1.89 -20.16
CA ASN A 116 7.38 1.20 -18.89
C ASN A 116 8.15 1.98 -17.82
N LYS A 117 9.35 2.49 -18.15
CA LYS A 117 10.11 3.35 -17.23
C LYS A 117 9.36 4.61 -16.81
N ARG A 118 8.61 5.23 -17.72
CA ARG A 118 7.78 6.41 -17.39
C ARG A 118 6.62 6.03 -16.47
N TYR A 119 5.96 4.91 -16.74
CA TYR A 119 4.89 4.39 -15.90
C TYR A 119 5.37 4.10 -14.47
N ASP A 120 6.52 3.44 -14.34
CA ASP A 120 7.13 3.13 -13.05
C ASP A 120 7.52 4.38 -12.28
N ALA A 121 8.09 5.38 -12.96
CA ALA A 121 8.46 6.66 -12.36
C ALA A 121 7.23 7.41 -11.83
N LEU A 122 6.17 7.53 -12.63
CA LEU A 122 4.93 8.20 -12.22
C LEU A 122 4.26 7.46 -11.06
N THR A 123 4.27 6.13 -11.08
CA THR A 123 3.67 5.33 -10.02
C THR A 123 4.46 5.45 -8.72
N ARG A 124 5.80 5.44 -8.80
CA ARG A 124 6.68 5.72 -7.66
C ARG A 124 6.39 7.09 -7.09
N GLU A 125 6.37 8.13 -7.92
CA GLU A 125 6.13 9.51 -7.49
C GLU A 125 4.78 9.64 -6.77
N TYR A 126 3.72 9.09 -7.37
CA TYR A 126 2.38 9.12 -6.78
C TYR A 126 2.33 8.42 -5.42
N LEU A 127 2.83 7.19 -5.32
CA LEU A 127 2.79 6.42 -4.06
C LEU A 127 3.73 7.00 -2.98
N SER A 128 4.85 7.61 -3.38
CA SER A 128 5.77 8.27 -2.43
C SER A 128 5.17 9.55 -1.85
N SER A 129 4.17 10.14 -2.52
CA SER A 129 3.46 11.34 -2.06
C SER A 129 2.31 11.06 -1.08
N ILE A 130 2.05 9.79 -0.77
CA ILE A 130 0.96 9.36 0.11
C ILE A 130 1.58 8.66 1.31
N TYR A 131 1.45 9.27 2.48
CA TYR A 131 1.92 8.68 3.73
C TYR A 131 0.83 7.86 4.41
N VAL A 132 1.22 6.79 5.10
CA VAL A 132 0.26 5.88 5.75
C VAL A 132 -0.58 6.62 6.79
N ASP A 133 -0.01 7.59 7.50
CA ASP A 133 -0.71 8.41 8.48
C ASP A 133 -1.79 9.32 7.87
N GLU A 134 -1.58 9.79 6.65
CA GLU A 134 -2.56 10.63 5.96
C GLU A 134 -3.80 9.85 5.51
N LEU A 135 -3.73 8.51 5.43
CA LEU A 135 -4.84 7.67 4.94
C LEU A 135 -6.08 7.67 5.83
N ASP A 136 -5.91 7.97 7.12
CA ASP A 136 -7.04 8.19 8.04
C ASP A 136 -7.57 9.63 8.01
N SER A 137 -6.89 10.55 7.31
CA SER A 137 -7.29 11.95 7.27
C SER A 137 -8.35 12.21 6.20
N PRO A 138 -9.45 12.93 6.52
CA PRO A 138 -10.49 13.28 5.54
C PRO A 138 -9.93 14.10 4.36
N ALA A 139 -8.79 14.77 4.53
CA ALA A 139 -8.10 15.55 3.49
C ALA A 139 -7.67 14.73 2.27
N LEU A 140 -7.33 13.43 2.41
CA LEU A 140 -7.02 12.58 1.26
C LEU A 140 -8.28 12.19 0.48
N SER A 141 -9.42 12.05 1.15
CA SER A 141 -10.72 11.88 0.48
C SER A 141 -11.09 13.10 -0.37
N GLU A 142 -10.79 14.31 0.09
CA GLU A 142 -11.03 15.53 -0.70
C GLU A 142 -10.03 15.67 -1.85
N ARG A 143 -8.73 15.40 -1.60
CA ARG A 143 -7.67 15.45 -2.63
C ARG A 143 -7.90 14.44 -3.75
N SER A 144 -8.37 13.24 -3.44
CA SER A 144 -8.73 12.21 -4.43
C SER A 144 -9.95 12.61 -5.26
N ARG A 145 -10.97 13.19 -4.62
CA ARG A 145 -12.16 13.75 -5.30
C ARG A 145 -11.80 14.91 -6.24
N ALA A 146 -10.85 15.76 -5.84
CA ALA A 146 -10.38 16.89 -6.63
C ALA A 146 -9.45 16.48 -7.79
N LYS A 147 -8.75 15.34 -7.67
CA LYS A 147 -7.79 14.84 -8.68
C LYS A 147 -8.38 13.82 -9.65
N LEU A 148 -9.59 13.30 -9.42
CA LEU A 148 -10.31 12.50 -10.41
C LEU A 148 -10.65 13.43 -11.58
N PRO A 149 -10.03 13.28 -12.76
CA PRO A 149 -10.60 13.90 -13.94
C PRO A 149 -11.96 13.24 -14.11
N HIS A 150 -13.03 14.04 -14.15
CA HIS A 150 -14.29 13.58 -14.66
C HIS A 150 -14.01 13.00 -16.05
N MET A 151 -13.94 11.67 -16.14
CA MET A 151 -13.96 10.96 -17.40
C MET A 151 -15.38 11.16 -17.93
N ASN A 152 -15.61 12.33 -18.53
CA ASN A 152 -16.76 12.57 -19.37
C ASN A 152 -16.59 11.63 -20.55
N LEU A 153 -17.14 10.43 -20.43
CA LEU A 153 -17.61 9.67 -21.57
C LEU A 153 -18.71 10.51 -22.21
N GLN A 154 -18.30 11.49 -23.04
CA GLN A 154 -19.15 11.97 -24.10
C GLN A 154 -19.32 10.78 -25.04
N THR A 155 -20.35 9.98 -24.80
CA THR A 155 -21.00 9.23 -25.85
C THR A 155 -21.51 10.29 -26.81
N THR A 156 -20.77 10.56 -27.88
CA THR A 156 -21.28 11.31 -29.02
C THR A 156 -22.45 10.49 -29.57
N GLU A 157 -23.66 10.85 -29.14
CA GLU A 157 -24.89 10.59 -29.88
C GLU A 157 -24.74 11.32 -31.22
N HIS A 158 -24.12 10.64 -32.19
CA HIS A 158 -24.22 11.05 -33.57
C HIS A 158 -25.67 10.83 -33.99
N ALA A 159 -26.35 11.96 -34.19
CA ALA A 159 -27.65 12.04 -34.80
C ALA A 159 -27.65 11.30 -36.15
N GLU A 160 -28.37 10.19 -36.23
CA GLU A 160 -28.90 9.68 -37.48
C GLU A 160 -30.15 10.50 -37.83
N GLN A 161 -29.92 11.68 -38.42
CA GLN A 161 -30.89 12.27 -39.34
C GLN A 161 -30.67 11.63 -40.71
N HIS A 162 -31.55 10.71 -41.08
CA HIS A 162 -31.77 10.39 -42.48
C HIS A 162 -33.21 10.80 -42.84
N THR A 163 -33.26 11.82 -43.69
CA THR A 163 -34.37 12.22 -44.58
C THR A 163 -35.02 11.05 -45.28
#